data_AF-A0A496TP87-F1
#
_entry.id   AF-A0A496TP87-F1
#
_cell.length_a   1.000
_cell.length_b   1.000
_cell.length_c   1.000
_cell.angle_alpha   90.00
_cell.angle_beta   90.00
_cell.angle_gamma   90.00
#
_symmetry.space_group_name_H-M   'P 1'
#
loop_
_entity.id
_entity.type
_entity.pdbx_description
1 polymer ?
#
loop_
_entity_poly.entity_id
_entity_poly.type
_entity_poly.pdbx_seq_one_letter_code
_entity_poly.pdbx_strand_id
1 'polypeptide(L)'
;MSGSLGAIVGNFKSVTARRINRIRKTPGTPVWQRNYYEHIGRNETELARIREYIRLNPLKWELDRENPYPIEHNPDKDWTYDK
;
A
#
# COMPACT_ATOMS: atom_id res chain seq x y z
N MET A 1 -9.06 6.59 -20.48
CA MET A 1 -8.29 7.85 -20.55
C MET A 1 -6.84 7.54 -20.26
N SER A 2 -5.93 7.80 -21.19
CA SER A 2 -4.50 7.80 -20.91
C SER A 2 -4.19 8.93 -19.91
N GLY A 3 -3.34 8.66 -18.92
CA GLY A 3 -2.88 9.66 -17.95
C GLY A 3 -3.67 9.80 -16.65
N SER A 4 -4.74 9.03 -16.42
CA SER A 4 -5.35 8.99 -15.08
C SER A 4 -4.44 8.25 -14.07
N LEU A 5 -4.56 8.58 -12.78
CA LEU A 5 -3.81 7.89 -11.72
C LEU A 5 -4.02 6.37 -11.78
N GLY A 6 -5.27 5.92 -11.92
CA GLY A 6 -5.60 4.50 -12.07
C GLY A 6 -4.96 3.84 -13.29
N ALA A 7 -4.84 4.55 -14.42
CA ALA A 7 -4.15 4.03 -15.60
C ALA A 7 -2.64 3.87 -15.36
N ILE A 8 -2.02 4.85 -14.68
CA ILE A 8 -0.59 4.82 -14.32
C ILE A 8 -0.32 3.66 -13.35
N VAL A 9 -1.09 3.56 -12.26
CA VAL A 9 -0.94 2.50 -11.25
C VAL A 9 -1.22 1.13 -11.85
N GLY A 10 -2.24 1.01 -12.71
CA GLY A 10 -2.57 -0.22 -13.41
C GLY A 10 -1.43 -0.69 -14.33
N ASN A 11 -0.82 0.23 -15.09
CA ASN A 11 0.33 -0.08 -15.93
C ASN A 11 1.53 -0.53 -15.08
N PHE A 12 1.85 0.21 -14.02
CA PHE A 12 2.92 -0.13 -13.09
C PHE A 12 2.73 -1.54 -12.49
N LYS A 13 1.55 -1.82 -11.93
CA LYS A 13 1.23 -3.13 -11.34
C LYS A 13 1.33 -4.26 -12.38
N SER A 14 0.85 -4.03 -13.60
CA SER A 14 0.90 -5.02 -14.69
C SER A 14 2.33 -5.34 -15.15
N VAL A 15 3.16 -4.32 -15.38
CA VAL A 15 4.54 -4.51 -15.86
C VAL A 15 5.39 -5.17 -14.78
N THR A 16 5.30 -4.69 -13.54
CA THR A 16 6.07 -5.24 -12.42
C THR A 16 5.66 -6.67 -12.08
N ALA A 17 4.36 -7.00 -12.05
CA ALA A 17 3.88 -8.35 -11.78
C ALA A 17 4.39 -9.35 -12.82
N ARG A 18 4.35 -9.00 -14.12
CA ARG A 18 4.91 -9.84 -15.18
C ARG A 18 6.41 -10.09 -14.99
N ARG A 19 7.18 -9.06 -14.66
CA ARG A 19 8.63 -9.19 -14.41
C ARG A 19 8.92 -10.07 -13.19
N ILE A 20 8.21 -9.85 -12.08
CA ILE A 20 8.36 -10.62 -10.84
C ILE A 20 8.02 -12.10 -11.10
N ASN A 21 6.89 -12.37 -11.75
CA ASN A 21 6.48 -13.73 -12.06
C ASN A 21 7.44 -14.45 -13.02
N ARG A 22 8.07 -13.74 -13.96
CA ARG A 22 9.14 -14.31 -14.81
C ARG A 22 10.36 -14.71 -13.98
N ILE A 23 10.80 -13.86 -13.04
CA ILE A 23 11.95 -14.13 -12.17
C ILE A 23 11.64 -15.31 -11.23
N ARG A 24 10.44 -15.33 -10.65
CA ARG A 24 9.99 -16.37 -9.72
C ARG A 24 9.56 -17.68 -10.39
N LYS A 25 9.44 -17.71 -11.72
CA LYS A 25 8.86 -18.83 -12.51
C LYS A 25 7.42 -19.17 -12.09
N THR A 26 6.63 -18.15 -11.75
CA THR A 26 5.24 -18.27 -11.28
C THR A 26 4.27 -17.47 -12.16
N PRO A 27 4.15 -17.77 -13.47
CA PRO A 27 3.28 -17.01 -14.36
C PRO A 27 1.82 -17.07 -13.88
N GLY A 28 1.13 -15.93 -13.93
CA GLY A 28 -0.28 -15.82 -13.52
C GLY A 28 -0.50 -15.70 -12.00
N THR A 29 0.50 -15.93 -11.15
CA THR A 29 0.36 -15.75 -9.70
C THR A 29 0.13 -14.26 -9.36
N PRO A 30 -0.91 -13.92 -8.57
CA PRO A 30 -1.12 -12.56 -8.12
C PRO A 30 0.09 -12.05 -7.32
N VAL A 31 0.63 -10.91 -7.71
CA VAL A 31 1.74 -10.25 -6.98
C VAL A 31 1.22 -9.11 -6.11
N TRP A 32 0.23 -8.37 -6.60
CA TRP A 32 -0.29 -7.18 -5.94
C TRP A 32 -1.65 -7.47 -5.31
N GLN A 33 -1.91 -6.86 -4.16
CA GLN A 33 -3.27 -6.72 -3.64
C GLN A 33 -4.15 -5.96 -4.65
N ARG A 34 -5.45 -6.30 -4.64
CA ARG A 34 -6.47 -5.62 -5.46
C ARG A 34 -6.61 -4.16 -5.04
N ASN A 35 -6.99 -3.31 -5.99
CA ASN A 35 -7.14 -1.85 -5.81
C ASN A 35 -5.85 -1.16 -5.35
N TYR A 36 -5.93 0.14 -5.06
CA TYR A 36 -4.84 0.92 -4.51
C TYR A 36 -5.44 2.03 -3.63
N TYR A 37 -4.67 2.50 -2.66
CA TYR A 37 -5.06 3.63 -1.83
C TYR A 37 -4.65 4.93 -2.51
N GLU A 38 -5.55 5.91 -2.52
CA GLU A 38 -5.29 7.27 -2.97
C GLU A 38 -5.86 8.26 -1.96
N HIS A 39 -5.09 9.32 -1.68
CA HIS A 39 -5.50 10.46 -0.84
C HIS A 39 -4.85 11.72 -1.39
N ILE A 40 -5.64 12.78 -1.56
CA ILE A 40 -5.14 14.07 -2.04
C ILE A 40 -4.70 14.89 -0.83
N GLY A 41 -3.38 15.02 -0.64
CA GLY A 41 -2.80 15.91 0.37
C GLY A 41 -3.03 17.37 0.00
N ARG A 42 -3.77 18.12 0.81
CA ARG A 42 -4.16 19.51 0.48
C ARG A 42 -3.35 20.59 1.18
N ASN A 43 -2.53 20.23 2.17
CA ASN A 43 -1.73 21.16 2.95
C ASN A 43 -0.44 20.52 3.49
N GLU A 44 0.44 21.35 4.04
CA GLU A 44 1.75 20.92 4.55
C GLU A 44 1.64 19.98 5.75
N THR A 45 0.63 20.17 6.61
CA THR A 45 0.39 19.29 7.77
C THR A 45 0.05 17.87 7.33
N GLU A 46 -0.82 17.71 6.33
CA GLU A 46 -1.12 16.40 5.74
C GLU A 46 0.12 15.79 5.08
N LEU A 47 0.89 16.59 4.35
CA LEU A 47 2.12 16.12 3.72
C LEU A 47 3.15 15.63 4.76
N ALA A 48 3.30 16.33 5.88
CA ALA A 48 4.17 15.93 6.99
C ALA A 48 3.72 14.58 7.57
N ARG A 49 2.41 14.40 7.81
CA ARG A 49 1.84 13.14 8.32
C ARG A 49 2.03 11.98 7.34
N ILE A 50 1.83 12.19 6.04
CA ILE A 50 2.04 11.16 5.01
C ILE A 50 3.50 10.71 4.99
N ARG A 51 4.44 11.65 5.05
CA ARG A 51 5.88 11.35 5.09
C ARG A 51 6.26 10.59 6.36
N GLU A 52 5.71 11.00 7.49
CA GLU A 52 5.91 10.29 8.76
C GLU A 52 5.35 8.87 8.69
N TYR A 53 4.15 8.67 8.15
CA TYR A 53 3.57 7.35 7.94
C TYR A 53 4.49 6.47 7.08
N ILE A 54 4.97 6.95 5.93
CA ILE A 54 5.88 6.20 5.05
C ILE A 54 7.16 5.80 5.80
N ARG A 55 7.73 6.72 6.59
CA ARG A 55 8.96 6.47 7.37
C ARG A 55 8.74 5.45 8.48
N LEU A 56 7.60 5.52 9.16
CA LEU A 56 7.30 4.68 10.33
C LEU A 56 6.67 3.34 9.97
N ASN A 57 6.09 3.17 8.77
CA ASN A 57 5.38 1.96 8.38
C ASN A 57 6.20 0.67 8.56
N PRO A 58 7.50 0.60 8.18
CA PRO A 58 8.29 -0.62 8.42
C PRO A 58 8.39 -0.99 9.91
N LEU A 59 8.44 0.00 10.80
CA LEU A 59 8.51 -0.20 12.26
C LEU A 59 7.17 -0.59 12.85
N LYS A 60 6.06 -0.22 12.19
CA LYS A 60 4.69 -0.46 12.63
C LYS A 60 4.05 -1.67 11.95
N TRP A 61 4.75 -2.35 11.05
CA TRP A 61 4.19 -3.43 10.23
C TRP A 61 3.57 -4.57 11.06
N GLU A 62 4.22 -4.95 12.15
CA GLU A 62 3.72 -6.00 13.06
C GLU A 62 2.34 -5.67 13.67
N LEU A 63 2.07 -4.36 13.83
CA LEU A 63 0.80 -3.84 14.35
C LEU A 63 -0.21 -3.57 13.24
N ASP A 64 0.19 -3.53 11.98
CA ASP A 64 -0.68 -3.11 10.88
C ASP A 64 -1.83 -4.11 10.66
N ARG A 65 -3.05 -3.60 10.44
CA ARG A 65 -4.24 -4.44 10.24
C ARG A 65 -4.18 -5.23 8.93
N GLU A 66 -3.48 -4.71 7.93
CA GLU A 66 -3.30 -5.35 6.63
C GLU A 66 -2.11 -6.34 6.63
N ASN A 67 -1.40 -6.49 7.76
CA ASN A 67 -0.43 -7.55 7.95
C ASN A 67 -1.18 -8.90 8.03
N PRO A 68 -0.87 -9.88 7.15
CA PRO A 68 -1.50 -11.21 7.22
C PRO A 68 -1.09 -12.02 8.45
N TYR A 69 -0.07 -11.58 9.19
CA TYR A 69 0.42 -12.20 10.42
C TYR A 69 0.58 -11.15 11.54
N PRO A 70 -0.51 -10.49 11.98
CA PRO A 70 -0.41 -9.45 12.99
C PRO A 70 -0.19 -10.04 14.38
N ILE A 71 0.53 -9.33 15.24
CA ILE A 71 0.59 -9.68 16.68
C ILE A 71 -0.80 -9.48 17.32
N GLU A 72 -1.24 -10.45 18.14
CA GLU A 72 -2.62 -10.53 18.66
C GLU A 72 -3.06 -9.24 19.40
N HIS A 73 -2.12 -8.56 20.07
CA HIS A 73 -2.35 -7.30 20.76
C HIS A 73 -1.81 -6.11 19.95
N ASN A 74 -2.66 -5.51 19.12
CA ASN A 74 -2.40 -4.19 18.55
C ASN A 74 -3.20 -3.14 19.36
N PRO A 75 -2.54 -2.32 20.21
CA PRO A 75 -3.21 -1.27 20.98
C PRO A 75 -3.78 -0.14 20.11
N ASP A 76 -3.37 -0.05 18.84
CA ASP A 76 -3.91 0.91 17.86
C ASP A 76 -5.16 0.38 17.13
N LYS A 77 -5.63 -0.86 17.40
CA LYS A 77 -6.88 -1.40 16.79
C LYS A 77 -8.11 -0.56 17.14
N ASP A 78 -8.09 0.11 18.29
CA ASP A 78 -9.16 1.01 18.75
C ASP A 78 -8.98 2.46 18.25
N TRP A 79 -7.84 2.81 17.65
CA TRP A 79 -7.65 4.12 17.01
C TRP A 79 -8.29 4.09 15.63
N THR A 80 -9.60 4.32 15.58
CA THR A 80 -10.29 4.61 14.33
C THR A 80 -9.71 5.90 13.76
N TYR A 81 -8.93 5.79 12.67
CA TYR A 81 -8.93 6.85 11.67
C TYR A 81 -10.36 6.96 11.16
N ASP A 82 -11.15 7.83 11.79
CA ASP A 82 -12.33 8.40 11.15
C ASP A 82 -11.84 9.01 9.83
N LYS A 83 -12.28 8.39 8.74
CA LYS A 83 -12.03 8.86 7.38
C LYS A 83 -12.88 10.09 7.08
#